data_AF-A0A2W6C5N3-F1
#
_entry.id   AF-A0A2W6C5N3-F1
#
_cell.length_a   1.000
_cell.length_b   1.000
_cell.length_c   1.000
_cell.angle_alpha   90.00
_cell.angle_beta   90.00
_cell.angle_gamma   90.00
#
_symmetry.space_group_name_H-M   'P 1'
#
loop_
_entity.id
_entity.type
_entity.pdbx_description
1 polymer ?
#
loop_
_entity_poly.entity_id
_entity_poly.type
_entity_poly.pdbx_seq_one_letter_code
_entity_poly.pdbx_strand_id
1 'polypeptide(L)'
;MDSDVGRRGADGAADEIQLVIRPLGRPGDLGWVVKAHGEHYAAEFGWDTSFEALVARIVADYAGGHDPAREGAWIAELQAAGFELVKQQRHHSFGHDLLGQNWALSL
;
A
#
# COMPACT_ATOMS: atom_id res chain seq x y z
N MET A 1 -11.54 -54.43 -11.42
CA MET A 1 -12.63 -53.63 -10.83
C MET A 1 -12.01 -52.94 -9.61
N ASP A 2 -11.08 -52.01 -9.78
CA ASP A 2 -11.19 -50.76 -10.55
C ASP A 2 -12.28 -49.87 -9.97
N SER A 3 -11.86 -48.86 -9.20
CA SER A 3 -12.42 -47.52 -9.15
C SER A 3 -11.50 -46.63 -8.33
N ASP A 4 -10.61 -45.98 -9.06
CA ASP A 4 -10.01 -44.68 -8.76
C ASP A 4 -11.03 -43.71 -8.14
N VAL A 5 -10.66 -43.12 -6.99
CA VAL A 5 -11.15 -41.81 -6.56
C VAL A 5 -9.92 -41.01 -6.10
N GLY A 6 -9.30 -40.34 -7.07
CA GLY A 6 -9.37 -38.89 -7.08
C GLY A 6 -8.39 -38.20 -6.14
N ARG A 7 -7.16 -38.10 -6.63
CA ARG A 7 -6.22 -37.02 -6.33
C ARG A 7 -6.96 -35.68 -6.31
N ARG A 8 -7.26 -35.14 -5.13
CA ARG A 8 -7.57 -33.71 -4.98
C ARG A 8 -6.32 -33.02 -4.45
N GLY A 9 -5.51 -32.58 -5.41
CA GLY A 9 -4.72 -31.39 -5.19
C GLY A 9 -5.69 -30.22 -5.00
N ALA A 10 -5.50 -29.49 -3.91
CA ALA A 10 -5.80 -28.08 -3.83
C ALA A 10 -4.68 -27.53 -2.95
N ASP A 11 -3.55 -27.26 -3.61
CA ASP A 11 -2.54 -26.33 -3.13
C ASP A 11 -3.25 -24.99 -2.91
N GLY A 12 -3.71 -24.77 -1.69
CA GLY A 12 -3.99 -23.43 -1.18
C GLY A 12 -2.73 -22.95 -0.49
N ALA A 13 -1.69 -22.65 -1.27
CA ALA A 13 -0.65 -21.78 -0.75
C ALA A 13 -1.37 -20.46 -0.43
N ALA A 14 -1.56 -20.18 0.87
CA ALA A 14 -1.83 -18.82 1.31
C ALA A 14 -0.87 -17.91 0.56
N ASP A 15 -1.41 -16.94 -0.15
CA ASP A 15 -0.61 -16.00 -0.95
C ASP A 15 0.33 -15.28 0.02
N GLU A 16 1.57 -15.76 0.07
CA GLU A 16 2.56 -15.35 1.07
C GLU A 16 2.80 -13.85 0.88
N ILE A 17 2.64 -13.07 1.95
CA ILE A 17 2.81 -11.62 1.90
C ILE A 17 4.21 -11.30 1.38
N GLN A 18 4.29 -10.88 0.13
CA GLN A 18 5.56 -10.46 -0.46
C GLN A 18 5.77 -8.97 -0.18
N LEU A 19 6.52 -8.68 0.88
CA LEU A 19 7.00 -7.34 1.21
C LEU A 19 8.42 -7.16 0.68
N VAL A 20 8.61 -6.21 -0.23
CA VAL A 20 9.92 -5.83 -0.78
C VAL A 20 10.23 -4.40 -0.37
N ILE A 21 11.28 -4.22 0.42
CA ILE A 21 11.87 -2.89 0.64
C ILE A 21 12.97 -2.69 -0.38
N ARG A 22 12.83 -1.67 -1.23
CA ARG A 22 13.81 -1.35 -2.26
C ARG A 22 14.22 0.12 -2.21
N PRO A 23 15.44 0.46 -2.66
CA PRO A 23 15.80 1.86 -2.84
C PRO A 23 14.89 2.52 -3.88
N LEU A 24 14.66 3.82 -3.68
CA LEU A 24 14.03 4.70 -4.66
C LEU A 24 14.99 4.91 -5.85
N GLY A 25 14.48 4.92 -7.08
CA GLY A 25 15.31 5.20 -8.26
C GLY A 25 14.76 4.72 -9.60
N ARG A 26 13.57 4.10 -9.61
CA ARG A 26 12.89 3.72 -10.85
C ARG A 26 12.13 4.95 -11.41
N PRO A 27 12.05 5.12 -12.74
CA PRO A 27 11.16 6.12 -13.33
C PRO A 27 9.74 5.97 -12.79
N GLY A 28 9.15 7.09 -12.36
CA GLY A 28 7.82 7.12 -11.73
C GLY A 28 7.82 7.11 -10.20
N ASP A 29 8.89 6.65 -9.53
CA ASP A 29 8.95 6.59 -8.07
C ASP A 29 8.74 7.96 -7.41
N LEU A 30 9.41 9.00 -7.92
CA LEU A 30 9.31 10.36 -7.40
C LEU A 30 7.88 10.91 -7.49
N GLY A 31 7.22 10.69 -8.63
CA GLY A 31 5.83 11.10 -8.82
C GLY A 31 4.86 10.31 -7.94
N TRP A 32 5.13 9.02 -7.74
CA TRP A 32 4.37 8.19 -6.83
C TRP A 32 4.47 8.69 -5.38
N VAL A 33 5.66 9.09 -4.91
CA VAL A 33 5.85 9.65 -3.56
C VAL A 33 5.01 10.90 -3.35
N VAL A 34 5.00 11.83 -4.32
CA VAL A 34 4.20 13.06 -4.25
C VAL A 34 2.71 12.71 -4.16
N LYS A 35 2.21 11.85 -5.06
CA LYS A 35 0.81 11.40 -5.06
C LYS A 35 0.41 10.74 -3.74
N ALA A 36 1.22 9.82 -3.25
CA ALA A 36 0.93 9.08 -2.02
C ALA A 36 0.78 10.01 -0.81
N HIS A 37 1.62 11.05 -0.71
CA HIS A 37 1.50 12.05 0.34
C HIS A 37 0.29 12.97 0.12
N GLY A 38 0.04 13.44 -1.12
CA GLY A 38 -1.10 14.29 -1.43
C GLY A 38 -2.43 13.63 -1.07
N GLU A 39 -2.66 12.41 -1.55
CA GLU A 39 -3.92 11.70 -1.34
C GLU A 39 -4.12 11.24 0.11
N HIS A 40 -3.09 10.68 0.75
CA HIS A 40 -3.23 10.11 2.09
C HIS A 40 -3.48 11.20 3.13
N TYR A 41 -2.73 12.30 3.08
CA TYR A 41 -2.91 13.39 4.05
C TYR A 41 -4.16 14.24 3.75
N ALA A 42 -4.57 14.39 2.50
CA ALA A 42 -5.86 15.00 2.19
C ALA A 42 -7.02 14.16 2.76
N ALA A 43 -6.96 12.83 2.62
CA ALA A 43 -7.99 11.93 3.13
C ALA A 43 -8.06 11.88 4.66
N GLU A 44 -6.92 11.89 5.35
CA GLU A 44 -6.87 11.76 6.81
C GLU A 44 -7.02 13.09 7.56
N PHE A 45 -6.48 14.18 7.02
CA PHE A 45 -6.36 15.46 7.74
C PHE A 45 -7.00 16.65 7.02
N GLY A 46 -7.57 16.45 5.83
CA GLY A 46 -8.21 17.52 5.05
C GLY A 46 -7.23 18.57 4.52
N TRP A 47 -5.95 18.23 4.39
CA TRP A 47 -4.94 19.14 3.88
C TRP A 47 -5.15 19.41 2.39
N ASP A 48 -4.94 20.65 1.97
CA ASP A 48 -5.16 21.10 0.60
C ASP A 48 -3.91 20.92 -0.29
N THR A 49 -4.00 21.35 -1.53
CA THR A 49 -2.94 21.21 -2.55
C THR A 49 -1.62 21.92 -2.19
N SER A 50 -1.61 22.81 -1.19
CA SER A 50 -0.36 23.45 -0.75
C SER A 50 0.61 22.45 -0.14
N PHE A 51 0.12 21.39 0.51
CA PHE A 51 0.96 20.32 1.04
C PHE A 51 1.58 19.47 -0.07
N GLU A 52 0.80 19.12 -1.09
CA GLU A 52 1.31 18.41 -2.27
C GLU A 52 2.45 19.20 -2.93
N ALA A 53 2.29 20.53 -3.06
CA ALA A 53 3.32 21.40 -3.60
C ALA A 53 4.61 21.43 -2.74
N LEU A 54 4.48 21.39 -1.41
CA LEU A 54 5.61 21.28 -0.50
C LEU A 54 6.35 19.95 -0.70
N VAL A 55 5.62 18.83 -0.75
CA VAL A 55 6.22 17.51 -0.97
C VAL A 55 6.92 17.45 -2.32
N ALA A 56 6.30 17.98 -3.38
CA ALA A 56 6.92 18.04 -4.71
C ALA A 56 8.26 18.80 -4.70
N ARG A 57 8.37 19.88 -3.93
CA ARG A 57 9.64 20.61 -3.77
C ARG A 57 10.71 19.75 -3.09
N ILE A 58 10.38 19.10 -1.97
CA ILE A 58 11.31 18.24 -1.24
C ILE A 58 11.80 17.10 -2.15
N VAL A 59 10.89 16.47 -2.90
CA VAL A 59 11.22 15.40 -3.84
C VAL A 59 12.11 15.89 -4.97
N ALA A 60 11.87 17.11 -5.49
CA ALA A 60 12.72 17.72 -6.50
C ALA A 60 14.13 18.04 -5.96
N ASP A 61 14.23 18.59 -4.76
CA ASP A 61 15.51 18.90 -4.11
C ASP A 61 16.33 17.63 -3.87
N TYR A 62 15.68 16.55 -3.39
CA TYR A 62 16.31 15.24 -3.24
C TYR A 62 16.82 14.69 -4.60
N ALA A 63 16.00 14.74 -5.64
CA ALA A 63 16.38 14.25 -6.96
C ALA A 63 17.50 15.08 -7.62
N GLY A 64 17.59 16.37 -7.30
CA GLY A 64 18.51 17.32 -7.91
C GLY A 64 19.95 17.22 -7.41
N GLY A 65 20.19 16.69 -6.20
CA GLY A 65 21.56 16.66 -5.67
C GLY A 65 21.70 16.12 -4.25
N HIS A 66 20.89 15.15 -3.85
CA HIS A 66 21.05 14.52 -2.54
C HIS A 66 22.45 13.92 -2.36
N ASP A 67 22.93 13.89 -1.12
CA ASP A 67 24.17 13.21 -0.74
C ASP A 67 23.88 11.73 -0.46
N PRO A 68 24.23 10.79 -1.36
CA PRO A 68 23.91 9.37 -1.17
C PRO A 68 24.63 8.73 0.02
N ALA A 69 25.64 9.38 0.61
CA ALA A 69 26.29 8.92 1.83
C ALA A 69 25.52 9.29 3.11
N ARG A 70 24.59 10.25 3.02
CA ARG A 70 23.87 10.82 4.18
C ARG A 70 22.35 10.77 4.03
N GLU A 71 21.86 10.72 2.81
CA GLU A 71 20.46 10.84 2.44
C GLU A 71 20.04 9.62 1.61
N GLY A 72 19.02 8.90 2.08
CA GLY A 72 18.51 7.70 1.43
C GLY A 72 16.99 7.73 1.34
N ALA A 73 16.46 7.07 0.31
CA ALA A 73 15.03 6.92 0.10
C ALA A 73 14.71 5.47 -0.29
N TRP A 74 13.60 4.94 0.25
CA TRP A 74 13.15 3.57 0.05
C TRP A 74 11.65 3.52 -0.18
N ILE A 75 11.22 2.54 -0.97
CA ILE A 75 9.82 2.19 -1.18
C ILE A 75 9.61 0.78 -0.65
N ALA A 76 8.58 0.62 0.17
CA ALA A 76 8.05 -0.67 0.56
C ALA A 76 6.94 -1.05 -0.42
N GLU A 77 7.17 -2.09 -1.22
CA GLU A 77 6.19 -2.66 -2.14
C GLU A 77 5.58 -3.90 -1.48
N LEU A 78 4.25 -3.93 -1.42
CA LEU A 78 3.48 -5.08 -0.97
C LEU A 78 2.79 -5.70 -2.19
N GLN A 79 3.16 -6.90 -2.60
CA GLN A 79 2.31 -7.70 -3.49
C GLN A 79 1.29 -8.44 -2.65
N ALA A 80 0.05 -8.51 -3.17
CA ALA A 80 -1.14 -8.88 -2.43
C ALA A 80 -0.91 -10.03 -1.44
N ALA A 81 -1.12 -9.73 -0.18
CA ALA A 81 -1.49 -10.71 0.80
C ALA A 81 -2.96 -11.03 0.53
N GLY A 82 -3.34 -12.32 0.43
CA GLY A 82 -4.71 -12.75 0.11
C GLY A 82 -5.76 -12.34 1.14
N PHE A 83 -5.95 -11.04 1.35
CA PHE A 83 -6.90 -10.45 2.27
C PHE A 83 -8.30 -10.58 1.69
N GLU A 84 -9.13 -11.35 2.38
CA GLU A 84 -10.54 -11.45 2.07
C GLU A 84 -11.33 -10.53 3.00
N LEU A 85 -12.30 -9.81 2.42
CA LEU A 85 -13.22 -9.00 3.20
C LEU A 85 -14.14 -9.95 3.99
N VAL A 86 -13.86 -10.14 5.27
CA VAL A 86 -14.66 -11.03 6.13
C VAL A 86 -15.89 -10.34 6.70
N LYS A 87 -15.85 -9.01 6.86
CA LYS A 87 -16.99 -8.27 7.38
C LYS A 87 -16.95 -6.80 6.95
N GLN A 88 -18.09 -6.31 6.49
CA GLN A 88 -18.32 -4.88 6.30
C GLN A 88 -19.54 -4.47 7.13
N GLN A 89 -19.39 -3.44 7.96
CA GLN A 89 -20.46 -2.92 8.80
C GLN A 89 -20.51 -1.40 8.72
N ARG A 90 -21.71 -0.85 8.49
CA ARG A 90 -21.95 0.59 8.59
C ARG A 90 -21.99 0.99 10.05
N HIS A 91 -21.26 2.03 10.41
CA HIS A 91 -21.28 2.62 11.74
C HIS A 91 -21.42 4.14 11.62
N HIS A 92 -22.27 4.71 12.46
CA HIS A 92 -22.35 6.15 12.63
C HIS A 92 -21.51 6.53 13.85
N SER A 93 -20.35 7.15 13.63
CA SER A 93 -19.41 7.53 14.70
C SER A 93 -18.72 8.85 14.33
N PHE A 94 -18.32 9.63 15.33
CA PHE A 94 -17.73 10.98 15.16
C PHE A 94 -18.59 11.95 14.31
N GLY A 95 -19.91 11.74 14.24
CA GLY A 95 -20.83 12.56 13.44
C GLY A 95 -20.86 12.24 11.94
N HIS A 96 -20.19 11.16 11.52
CA HIS A 96 -20.12 10.74 10.11
C HIS A 96 -20.59 9.29 9.93
N ASP A 97 -21.15 9.01 8.75
CA ASP A 97 -21.45 7.65 8.32
C ASP A 97 -20.19 6.99 7.78
N LEU A 98 -19.71 5.97 8.49
CA LEU A 98 -18.48 5.25 8.19
C LEU A 98 -18.80 3.81 7.78
N LEU A 99 -18.04 3.29 6.83
CA LEU A 99 -17.98 1.86 6.52
C LEU A 99 -16.77 1.28 7.23
N GLY A 100 -17.00 0.55 8.32
CA GLY A 100 -15.98 -0.28 8.94
C GLY A 100 -15.80 -1.56 8.13
N GLN A 101 -14.56 -1.90 7.78
CA GLN A 101 -14.21 -3.15 7.10
C GLN A 101 -13.20 -3.92 7.95
N ASN A 102 -13.51 -5.18 8.20
CA ASN A 102 -12.56 -6.14 8.75
C ASN A 102 -12.13 -7.06 7.62
N TRP A 103 -10.83 -7.07 7.38
CA TRP A 103 -10.16 -7.92 6.41
C TRP A 103 -9.45 -9.04 7.17
N ALA A 104 -9.58 -10.28 6.74
CA ALA A 104 -8.83 -11.39 7.32
C ALA A 104 -7.77 -11.86 6.34
N LEU A 105 -6.62 -12.25 6.89
CA LEU A 105 -5.56 -12.92 6.17
C LEU A 105 -5.72 -14.42 6.40
N SER A 106 -5.93 -15.18 5.33
CA SER A 106 -5.87 -16.64 5.37
C SER A 106 -4.39 -17.05 5.19
N LEU A 107 -3.74 -17.44 6.29
CA LEU A 107 -2.36 -17.99 6.33
C LEU A 107 -2.38 -19.53 6.24
#